data_AF-A0A815LME2-F1
#
_entry.id   AF-A0A815LME2-F1
#
_cell.length_a   1.000
_cell.length_b   1.000
_cell.length_c   1.000
_cell.angle_alpha   90.00
_cell.angle_beta   90.00
_cell.angle_gamma   90.00
#
_symmetry.space_group_name_H-M   'P 1'
#
loop_
_entity.id
_entity.type
_entity.pdbx_description
1 polymer ?
#
loop_
_entity_poly.entity_id
_entity_poly.type
_entity_poly.pdbx_seq_one_letter_code
_entity_poly.pdbx_strand_id
1 'polypeptide(L)'
;MNMNENTVGREDNTSIDQNPRYSEQIQTNNELVTENIELQKQLEHYQREHEEQTKQMTKLLAELKEKKLDSFEAIEAHDKKAKQTLIQLAQQAKPIKMEGNNIALFGLTSTGKSTMLNSLLGEKKAATGAGETTIEVSSYSGRDFILWDIPGRNDEVTYTRMQYISFFKGLTRRLILVQSTIKENSSIMKLLDAIELHYDIVVNKMDRIEEEERVEFCEQIRKEISKIGLKGVGRVFFVSAKYPAQFPDWLEMVNYLTDS
;
A
#
# COMPACT_ATOMS: atom_id res chain seq x y z
N MET A 1 28.02 34.07 56.49
CA MET A 1 27.46 35.43 56.52
C MET A 1 28.15 36.19 55.40
N ASN A 2 27.37 36.65 54.41
CA ASN A 2 27.74 37.51 53.27
C ASN A 2 28.74 36.97 52.25
N MET A 3 28.69 37.30 50.95
CA MET A 3 27.68 37.76 49.97
C MET A 3 28.49 37.85 48.66
N ASN A 4 27.86 37.49 47.53
CA ASN A 4 28.11 37.93 46.15
C ASN A 4 29.53 38.06 45.58
N GLU A 5 29.76 37.38 44.45
CA GLU A 5 29.88 38.08 43.16
C GLU A 5 29.46 37.16 42.01
N ASN A 6 28.28 37.49 41.46
CA ASN A 6 27.72 36.94 40.23
C ASN A 6 28.44 37.58 39.04
N THR A 7 29.03 36.77 38.17
CA THR A 7 29.37 37.17 36.79
C THR A 7 28.34 36.54 35.86
N VAL A 8 27.34 37.34 35.50
CA VAL A 8 26.36 37.03 34.44
C VAL A 8 27.02 37.35 33.10
N GLY A 9 27.43 36.31 32.37
CA GLY A 9 27.69 36.40 30.94
C GLY A 9 26.36 36.36 30.19
N ARG A 10 26.00 37.49 29.57
CA ARG A 10 24.95 37.63 28.56
C ARG A 10 25.50 37.19 27.19
N GLU A 11 24.58 36.64 26.39
CA GLU A 11 24.63 36.48 24.91
C GLU A 11 25.59 35.37 24.44
N ASP A 12 25.15 34.33 23.73
CA ASP A 12 24.50 34.41 22.42
C ASP A 12 23.23 33.57 22.27
N ASN A 13 22.14 34.25 21.96
CA ASN A 13 20.93 33.69 21.39
C ASN A 13 20.97 34.04 19.90
N THR A 14 21.62 33.21 19.09
CA THR A 14 21.67 33.38 17.63
C THR A 14 21.16 32.12 16.92
N SER A 15 19.94 32.28 16.40
CA SER A 15 19.53 31.81 15.06
C SER A 15 19.29 30.31 14.88
N ILE A 16 18.21 29.81 15.48
CA ILE A 16 17.43 28.70 14.89
C ILE A 16 16.47 29.32 13.87
N ASP A 17 16.98 29.83 12.75
CA ASP A 17 16.12 30.07 11.59
C ASP A 17 16.98 30.21 10.33
N GLN A 18 16.41 29.82 9.19
CA GLN A 18 16.96 29.91 7.83
C GLN A 18 17.77 28.72 7.31
N ASN A 19 17.36 27.49 7.62
CA ASN A 19 17.55 26.42 6.65
C ASN A 19 16.21 26.19 5.91
N PRO A 20 16.04 26.70 4.67
CA PRO A 20 14.78 26.56 3.93
C PRO A 20 14.35 25.10 3.71
N ARG A 21 15.31 24.15 3.72
CA ARG A 21 15.00 22.71 3.67
C ARG A 21 14.31 22.20 4.94
N TYR A 22 14.56 22.81 6.10
CA TYR A 22 13.92 22.42 7.36
C TYR A 22 12.47 22.91 7.45
N SER A 23 12.20 24.13 6.98
CA SER A 23 10.83 24.66 6.90
C SER A 23 9.98 23.90 5.88
N GLU A 24 10.56 23.56 4.72
CA GLU A 24 9.88 22.73 3.70
C GLU A 24 9.58 21.30 4.20
N GLN A 25 10.52 20.69 4.95
CA GLN A 25 10.28 19.37 5.56
C GLN A 25 9.20 19.39 6.64
N ILE A 26 9.15 20.42 7.48
CA ILE A 26 8.10 20.56 8.51
C ILE A 26 6.74 20.77 7.84
N GLN A 27 6.67 21.60 6.79
CA GLN A 27 5.44 21.86 6.06
C GLN A 27 4.92 20.60 5.35
N THR A 28 5.80 19.88 4.66
CA THR A 28 5.47 18.60 4.02
C THR A 28 4.99 17.55 5.03
N ASN A 29 5.64 17.45 6.20
CA ASN A 29 5.23 16.51 7.24
C ASN A 29 3.87 16.89 7.87
N ASN A 30 3.58 18.18 8.01
CA ASN A 30 2.29 18.64 8.53
C ASN A 30 1.14 18.40 7.54
N GLU A 31 1.40 18.56 6.25
CA GLU A 31 0.44 18.23 5.18
C GLU A 31 0.12 16.72 5.16
N LEU A 32 1.15 15.87 5.26
CA LEU A 32 0.99 14.41 5.35
C LEU A 32 0.23 13.93 6.60
N VAL A 33 0.48 14.56 7.75
CA VAL A 33 -0.28 14.26 8.98
C VAL A 33 -1.75 14.66 8.80
N THR A 34 -2.01 15.78 8.13
CA THR A 34 -3.37 16.26 7.88
C THR A 34 -4.13 15.32 6.92
N GLU A 35 -3.49 14.85 5.85
CA GLU A 35 -4.09 13.90 4.89
C GLU A 35 -4.41 12.55 5.53
N ASN A 36 -3.51 12.02 6.38
CA ASN A 36 -3.77 10.76 7.10
C ASN A 36 -4.93 10.87 8.09
N ILE A 37 -5.01 12.00 8.82
CA ILE A 37 -6.15 12.27 9.70
C ILE A 37 -7.45 12.35 8.91
N GLU A 38 -7.43 12.97 7.72
CA GLU A 38 -8.61 13.07 6.88
C GLU A 38 -9.06 11.72 6.32
N LEU A 39 -8.13 10.85 5.87
CA LEU A 39 -8.49 9.49 5.49
C LEU A 39 -9.10 8.71 6.66
N GLN A 40 -8.50 8.80 7.86
CA GLN A 40 -9.04 8.11 9.03
C GLN A 40 -10.46 8.57 9.35
N LYS A 41 -10.72 9.89 9.30
CA LYS A 41 -12.08 10.43 9.45
C LYS A 41 -13.02 9.94 8.37
N GLN A 42 -12.59 9.85 7.11
CA GLN A 42 -13.40 9.33 6.01
C GLN A 42 -13.72 7.85 6.18
N LEU A 43 -12.75 7.04 6.63
CA LEU A 43 -12.95 5.62 6.95
C LEU A 43 -13.96 5.46 8.10
N GLU A 44 -13.84 6.25 9.17
CA GLU A 44 -14.78 6.25 10.29
C GLU A 44 -16.18 6.76 9.91
N HIS A 45 -16.25 7.78 9.04
CA HIS A 45 -17.51 8.29 8.53
C HIS A 45 -18.20 7.23 7.67
N TYR A 46 -17.46 6.58 6.77
CA TYR A 46 -17.96 5.48 5.97
C TYR A 46 -18.50 4.34 6.84
N GLN A 47 -17.78 3.95 7.89
CA GLN A 47 -18.25 2.93 8.84
C GLN A 47 -19.58 3.30 9.49
N ARG A 48 -19.79 4.58 9.82
CA ARG A 48 -21.05 5.08 10.40
C ARG A 48 -22.18 5.11 9.40
N GLU A 49 -21.94 5.59 8.17
CA GLU A 49 -22.96 5.63 7.12
C GLU A 49 -23.38 4.22 6.66
N HIS A 50 -22.43 3.28 6.68
CA HIS A 50 -22.61 1.90 6.24
C HIS A 50 -22.59 0.91 7.40
N GLU A 51 -23.11 1.31 8.57
CA GLU A 51 -23.02 0.55 9.81
C GLU A 51 -23.60 -0.87 9.68
N GLU A 52 -24.79 -1.00 9.07
CA GLU A 52 -25.47 -2.30 8.94
C GLU A 52 -24.67 -3.27 8.05
N GLN A 53 -24.17 -2.80 6.91
CA GLN A 53 -23.36 -3.63 6.01
C GLN A 53 -22.01 -3.98 6.64
N THR A 54 -21.44 -3.06 7.42
CA THR A 54 -20.21 -3.28 8.18
C THR A 54 -20.43 -4.33 9.28
N LYS A 55 -21.57 -4.31 9.97
CA LYS A 55 -21.96 -5.34 10.96
C LYS A 55 -22.12 -6.71 10.32
N GLN A 56 -22.81 -6.80 9.19
CA GLN A 56 -22.98 -8.05 8.44
C GLN A 56 -21.64 -8.62 7.98
N MET A 57 -20.77 -7.77 7.42
CA MET A 57 -19.42 -8.18 7.03
C MET A 57 -18.62 -8.65 8.24
N THR A 58 -18.61 -7.89 9.34
CA THR A 58 -17.87 -8.24 10.56
C THR A 58 -18.33 -9.58 11.15
N LYS A 59 -19.64 -9.83 11.16
CA LYS A 59 -20.20 -11.11 11.59
C LYS A 59 -19.72 -12.26 10.70
N LEU A 60 -19.78 -12.09 9.38
CA LEU A 60 -19.29 -13.10 8.43
C LEU A 60 -17.81 -13.40 8.64
N LEU A 61 -16.97 -12.37 8.82
CA LEU A 61 -15.54 -12.55 9.07
C LEU A 61 -15.26 -13.26 10.40
N ALA A 62 -16.06 -13.03 11.44
CA ALA A 62 -15.96 -13.76 12.69
C ALA A 62 -16.28 -15.26 12.52
N GLU A 63 -17.37 -15.59 11.81
CA GLU A 63 -17.74 -16.98 11.50
C GLU A 63 -16.66 -17.70 10.66
N LEU A 64 -16.05 -16.99 9.71
CA LEU A 64 -14.95 -17.52 8.90
C LEU A 64 -13.69 -17.78 9.73
N LYS A 65 -13.38 -16.89 10.67
CA LYS A 65 -12.26 -17.07 11.60
C LYS A 65 -12.46 -18.28 12.51
N GLU A 66 -13.67 -18.52 13.00
CA GLU A 66 -14.00 -19.72 13.78
C GLU A 66 -13.79 -21.01 12.96
N LYS A 67 -14.11 -20.96 11.66
CA LYS A 67 -13.85 -22.04 10.70
C LYS A 67 -12.39 -22.16 10.27
N LYS A 68 -11.48 -21.31 10.78
CA LYS A 68 -10.06 -21.22 10.39
C LYS A 68 -9.87 -20.95 8.89
N LEU A 69 -10.77 -20.18 8.28
CA LEU A 69 -10.66 -19.70 6.91
C LEU A 69 -10.11 -18.26 6.95
N ASP A 70 -8.79 -18.14 6.87
CA ASP A 70 -8.03 -16.90 7.09
C ASP A 70 -7.56 -16.20 5.80
N SER A 71 -7.96 -16.72 4.64
CA SER A 71 -7.64 -16.17 3.32
C SER A 71 -8.84 -16.23 2.39
N PHE A 72 -8.88 -15.33 1.40
CA PHE A 72 -9.89 -15.40 0.36
C PHE A 72 -9.82 -16.72 -0.41
N GLU A 73 -8.63 -17.27 -0.61
CA GLU A 73 -8.44 -18.59 -1.23
C GLU A 73 -9.03 -19.73 -0.40
N ALA A 74 -8.81 -19.74 0.92
CA ALA A 74 -9.41 -20.74 1.79
C ALA A 74 -10.94 -20.65 1.76
N ILE A 75 -11.50 -19.43 1.79
CA ILE A 75 -12.95 -19.20 1.68
C ILE A 75 -13.47 -19.73 0.35
N GLU A 76 -12.78 -19.43 -0.76
CA GLU A 76 -13.15 -19.90 -2.09
C GLU A 76 -13.14 -21.43 -2.21
N ALA A 77 -12.14 -22.09 -1.61
CA ALA A 77 -11.98 -23.53 -1.67
C ALA A 77 -12.99 -24.29 -0.79
N HIS A 78 -13.35 -23.74 0.38
CA HIS A 78 -14.05 -24.49 1.43
C HIS A 78 -15.48 -24.02 1.74
N ASP A 79 -15.85 -22.78 1.41
CA ASP A 79 -17.18 -22.23 1.74
C ASP A 79 -17.72 -21.33 0.61
N LYS A 80 -18.28 -21.95 -0.44
CA LYS A 80 -18.88 -21.25 -1.58
C LYS A 80 -19.95 -20.25 -1.19
N LYS A 81 -20.73 -20.55 -0.14
CA LYS A 81 -21.79 -19.65 0.34
C LYS A 81 -21.19 -18.41 0.98
N ALA A 82 -20.20 -18.58 1.87
CA ALA A 82 -19.50 -17.46 2.46
C ALA A 82 -18.78 -16.61 1.40
N LYS A 83 -18.16 -17.23 0.38
CA LYS A 83 -17.59 -16.51 -0.77
C LYS A 83 -18.63 -15.62 -1.44
N GLN A 84 -19.81 -16.17 -1.77
CA GLN A 84 -20.88 -15.41 -2.44
C GLN A 84 -21.36 -14.24 -1.58
N THR A 85 -21.59 -14.46 -0.29
CA THR A 85 -22.00 -13.39 0.64
C THR A 85 -20.92 -12.31 0.74
N LEU A 86 -19.64 -12.70 0.83
CA LEU A 86 -18.52 -11.77 0.90
C LEU A 86 -18.45 -10.90 -0.37
N ILE A 87 -18.53 -11.52 -1.56
CA ILE A 87 -18.53 -10.79 -2.84
C ILE A 87 -19.73 -9.86 -2.92
N GLN A 88 -20.92 -10.31 -2.53
CA GLN A 88 -22.13 -9.49 -2.56
C GLN A 88 -21.99 -8.25 -1.65
N LEU A 89 -21.52 -8.43 -0.42
CA LEU A 89 -21.27 -7.32 0.51
C LEU A 89 -20.17 -6.40 -0.03
N ALA A 90 -19.11 -6.96 -0.61
CA ALA A 90 -18.01 -6.21 -1.20
C ALA A 90 -18.47 -5.37 -2.41
N GLN A 91 -19.35 -5.92 -3.25
CA GLN A 91 -19.93 -5.20 -4.40
C GLN A 91 -20.82 -4.03 -3.95
N GLN A 92 -21.54 -4.18 -2.84
CA GLN A 92 -22.34 -3.11 -2.25
C GLN A 92 -21.52 -1.99 -1.60
N ALA A 93 -20.24 -2.25 -1.29
CA ALA A 93 -19.33 -1.24 -0.76
C ALA A 93 -19.21 -0.06 -1.75
N LYS A 94 -19.45 1.16 -1.28
CA LYS A 94 -19.24 2.35 -2.11
C LYS A 94 -17.75 2.72 -2.10
N PRO A 95 -17.19 3.21 -3.21
CA PRO A 95 -15.82 3.75 -3.19
C PRO A 95 -15.73 4.93 -2.22
N ILE A 96 -14.64 4.97 -1.46
CA ILE A 96 -14.25 6.21 -0.76
C ILE A 96 -13.91 7.24 -1.83
N LYS A 97 -14.40 8.47 -1.66
CA LYS A 97 -14.06 9.57 -2.57
C LYS A 97 -12.64 10.03 -2.27
N MET A 98 -11.77 9.93 -3.26
CA MET A 98 -10.38 10.36 -3.18
C MET A 98 -10.11 11.34 -4.32
N GLU A 99 -9.58 12.51 -4.00
CA GLU A 99 -9.22 13.51 -5.00
C GLU A 99 -7.82 13.22 -5.56
N GLY A 100 -7.62 13.47 -6.85
CA GLY A 100 -6.33 13.26 -7.52
C GLY A 100 -5.98 11.79 -7.82
N ASN A 101 -4.71 11.55 -8.12
CA ASN A 101 -4.21 10.24 -8.54
C ASN A 101 -3.75 9.41 -7.33
N ASN A 102 -4.59 8.48 -6.90
CA ASN A 102 -4.40 7.69 -5.68
C ASN A 102 -3.90 6.29 -6.01
N ILE A 103 -2.68 5.97 -5.57
CA ILE A 103 -1.99 4.73 -5.92
C ILE A 103 -1.65 3.99 -4.63
N ALA A 104 -2.08 2.74 -4.49
CA ALA A 104 -1.69 1.92 -3.33
C ALA A 104 -0.70 0.82 -3.70
N LEU A 105 0.26 0.59 -2.79
CA LEU A 105 1.20 -0.53 -2.86
C LEU A 105 0.73 -1.66 -1.95
N PHE A 106 0.52 -2.83 -2.55
CA PHE A 106 0.19 -4.08 -1.87
C PHE A 106 1.38 -5.04 -1.93
N GLY A 107 1.50 -5.93 -0.96
CA GLY A 107 2.55 -6.95 -0.95
C GLY A 107 2.91 -7.42 0.45
N LEU A 108 3.50 -8.59 0.55
CA LEU A 108 4.04 -9.11 1.81
C LEU A 108 5.11 -8.20 2.42
N THR A 109 5.40 -8.38 3.71
CA THR A 109 6.56 -7.74 4.33
C THR A 109 7.83 -8.09 3.56
N SER A 110 8.79 -7.16 3.54
CA SER A 110 10.09 -7.35 2.88
C SER A 110 10.08 -7.47 1.34
N THR A 111 8.95 -7.36 0.63
CA THR A 111 8.92 -7.28 -0.86
C THR A 111 9.53 -5.99 -1.41
N GLY A 112 9.82 -5.03 -0.53
CA GLY A 112 10.46 -3.76 -0.87
C GLY A 112 9.47 -2.61 -1.09
N LYS A 113 8.25 -2.67 -0.53
CA LYS A 113 7.25 -1.58 -0.57
C LYS A 113 7.84 -0.22 -0.14
N SER A 114 8.48 -0.14 1.03
CA SER A 114 9.07 1.11 1.52
C SER A 114 10.22 1.61 0.62
N THR A 115 11.00 0.70 0.03
CA THR A 115 12.03 1.05 -0.96
C THR A 115 11.42 1.57 -2.25
N MET A 116 10.38 0.90 -2.76
CA MET A 116 9.63 1.33 -3.94
C MET A 116 9.03 2.72 -3.74
N LEU A 117 8.39 2.92 -2.59
CA LEU A 117 7.78 4.18 -2.19
C LEU A 117 8.80 5.31 -2.20
N ASN A 118 9.94 5.13 -1.53
CA ASN A 118 11.01 6.13 -1.54
C ASN A 118 11.55 6.43 -2.93
N SER A 119 11.73 5.39 -3.76
CA SER A 119 12.21 5.56 -5.12
C SER A 119 11.19 6.26 -6.01
N LEU A 120 9.89 6.03 -5.83
CA LEU A 120 8.80 6.71 -6.54
C LEU A 120 8.67 8.18 -6.11
N LEU A 121 8.84 8.48 -4.82
CA LEU A 121 8.80 9.86 -4.32
C LEU A 121 10.05 10.69 -4.68
N GLY A 122 11.13 10.03 -5.12
CA GLY A 122 12.42 10.67 -5.37
C GLY A 122 13.15 11.14 -4.10
N GLU A 123 12.62 10.82 -2.92
CA GLU A 123 13.10 11.22 -1.60
C GLU A 123 12.94 10.07 -0.59
N LYS A 124 13.84 9.98 0.41
CA LYS A 124 13.75 8.97 1.48
C LYS A 124 12.72 9.38 2.55
N LYS A 125 11.43 9.29 2.25
CA LYS A 125 10.32 9.68 3.17
C LYS A 125 9.78 8.54 4.02
N ALA A 126 9.75 7.30 3.54
CA ALA A 126 9.41 6.11 4.32
C ALA A 126 10.63 5.51 5.01
N ALA A 127 10.48 5.11 6.28
CA ALA A 127 11.51 4.41 7.02
C ALA A 127 11.82 3.05 6.33
N THR A 128 13.11 2.76 6.13
CA THR A 128 13.57 1.48 5.54
C THR A 128 14.24 0.64 6.62
N GLY A 129 13.61 -0.45 7.06
CA GLY A 129 14.18 -1.35 8.07
C GLY A 129 13.37 -2.63 8.23
N ALA A 130 14.06 -3.75 8.51
CA ALA A 130 13.43 -5.03 8.83
C ALA A 130 12.89 -4.97 10.27
N GLY A 131 11.64 -4.54 10.45
CA GLY A 131 11.00 -4.58 11.77
C GLY A 131 9.84 -3.61 11.97
N GLU A 132 9.72 -2.56 11.15
CA GLU A 132 8.66 -1.57 11.35
C GLU A 132 7.44 -1.94 10.50
N THR A 133 6.55 -2.68 11.13
CA THR A 133 5.25 -3.04 10.55
C THR A 133 4.37 -1.81 10.65
N THR A 134 4.17 -1.08 9.55
CA THR A 134 3.15 -0.03 9.42
C THR A 134 1.84 -0.57 10.02
N ILE A 135 1.32 0.06 11.08
CA ILE A 135 0.15 -0.44 11.86
C ILE A 135 -1.17 0.03 11.22
N GLU A 136 -1.13 1.15 10.51
CA GLU A 136 -2.24 1.88 9.92
C GLU A 136 -1.90 2.27 8.46
N VAL A 137 -2.90 2.48 7.61
CA VAL A 137 -2.68 2.95 6.23
C VAL A 137 -2.06 4.35 6.27
N SER A 138 -0.92 4.53 5.59
CA SER A 138 -0.21 5.80 5.53
C SER A 138 -0.19 6.35 4.10
N SER A 139 -0.47 7.63 3.93
CA SER A 139 -0.29 8.37 2.67
C SER A 139 1.07 9.06 2.60
N TYR A 140 1.57 9.18 1.37
CA TYR A 140 2.73 9.98 1.01
C TYR A 140 2.43 10.74 -0.28
N SER A 141 2.33 12.06 -0.19
CA SER A 141 2.15 12.95 -1.33
C SER A 141 3.43 12.99 -2.17
N GLY A 142 3.31 12.52 -3.41
CA GLY A 142 4.23 12.78 -4.50
C GLY A 142 3.88 14.09 -5.21
N ARG A 143 4.57 14.41 -6.31
CA ARG A 143 4.31 15.65 -7.05
C ARG A 143 2.92 15.66 -7.69
N ASP A 144 2.54 14.53 -8.31
CA ASP A 144 1.32 14.40 -9.12
C ASP A 144 0.45 13.19 -8.70
N PHE A 145 0.76 12.57 -7.56
CA PHE A 145 0.06 11.38 -7.06
C PHE A 145 0.18 11.27 -5.53
N ILE A 146 -0.71 10.49 -4.93
CA ILE A 146 -0.67 10.10 -3.52
C ILE A 146 -0.38 8.61 -3.45
N LEU A 147 0.73 8.23 -2.78
CA LEU A 147 1.04 6.83 -2.51
C LEU A 147 0.46 6.41 -1.17
N TRP A 148 -0.24 5.29 -1.17
CA TRP A 148 -0.76 4.66 0.02
C TRP A 148 0.07 3.42 0.36
N ASP A 149 0.79 3.46 1.48
CA ASP A 149 1.42 2.29 2.08
C ASP A 149 0.39 1.54 2.91
N ILE A 150 0.00 0.38 2.41
CA ILE A 150 -0.91 -0.52 3.12
C ILE A 150 -0.05 -1.46 3.95
N PRO A 151 -0.28 -1.52 5.28
CA PRO A 151 0.33 -2.52 6.15
C PRO A 151 0.35 -3.89 5.47
N GLY A 152 1.54 -4.43 5.25
CA GLY A 152 1.72 -5.83 4.84
C GLY A 152 1.45 -6.73 6.04
N ARG A 153 0.23 -6.73 6.58
CA ARG A 153 -0.13 -7.67 7.64
C ARG A 153 -0.42 -9.02 7.00
N ASN A 154 0.14 -10.08 7.58
CA ASN A 154 -0.05 -11.47 7.14
C ASN A 154 -1.50 -11.98 7.35
N ASP A 155 -2.47 -11.13 7.72
CA ASP A 155 -3.86 -11.52 7.90
C ASP A 155 -4.71 -11.08 6.69
N GLU A 156 -4.75 -11.93 5.67
CA GLU A 156 -5.46 -11.67 4.41
C GLU A 156 -6.98 -11.41 4.60
N VAL A 157 -7.56 -11.87 5.71
CA VAL A 157 -8.93 -11.51 6.15
C VAL A 157 -9.11 -10.01 6.38
N THR A 158 -8.06 -9.26 6.74
CA THR A 158 -8.21 -7.83 6.99
C THR A 158 -8.55 -7.08 5.70
N TYR A 159 -8.08 -7.53 4.54
CA TYR A 159 -8.44 -6.95 3.24
C TYR A 159 -9.91 -7.18 2.84
N THR A 160 -10.58 -8.16 3.43
CA THR A 160 -12.00 -8.43 3.15
C THR A 160 -12.94 -7.59 4.00
N ARG A 161 -12.43 -6.75 4.91
CA ARG A 161 -13.26 -5.78 5.65
C ARG A 161 -13.80 -4.71 4.72
N MET A 162 -15.03 -4.29 4.98
CA MET A 162 -15.76 -3.31 4.16
C MET A 162 -14.96 -2.02 3.92
N GLN A 163 -14.29 -1.51 4.95
CA GLN A 163 -13.49 -0.28 4.87
C GLN A 163 -12.34 -0.39 3.85
N TYR A 164 -11.66 -1.54 3.78
CA TYR A 164 -10.56 -1.75 2.85
C TYR A 164 -11.07 -1.97 1.43
N ILE A 165 -12.18 -2.68 1.26
CA ILE A 165 -12.83 -2.82 -0.05
C ILE A 165 -13.24 -1.44 -0.59
N SER A 166 -13.83 -0.60 0.26
CA SER A 166 -14.26 0.75 -0.10
C SER A 166 -13.07 1.64 -0.47
N PHE A 167 -11.99 1.54 0.30
CA PHE A 167 -10.71 2.16 -0.02
C PHE A 167 -10.14 1.66 -1.35
N PHE A 168 -10.09 0.34 -1.57
CA PHE A 168 -9.61 -0.25 -2.84
C PHE A 168 -10.40 0.27 -4.02
N LYS A 169 -11.73 0.39 -3.90
CA LYS A 169 -12.58 0.95 -4.96
C LYS A 169 -12.34 2.43 -5.22
N GLY A 170 -11.89 3.20 -4.22
CA GLY A 170 -11.55 4.61 -4.36
C GLY A 170 -10.21 4.89 -5.05
N LEU A 171 -9.30 3.90 -5.06
CA LEU A 171 -7.97 4.06 -5.67
C LEU A 171 -8.04 4.23 -7.19
N THR A 172 -7.18 5.10 -7.71
CA THR A 172 -6.91 5.22 -9.14
C THR A 172 -6.13 4.01 -9.64
N ARG A 173 -5.08 3.59 -8.92
CA ARG A 173 -4.24 2.43 -9.30
C ARG A 173 -3.89 1.55 -8.09
N ARG A 174 -3.72 0.26 -8.34
CA ARG A 174 -3.43 -0.79 -7.34
C ARG A 174 -2.21 -1.55 -7.80
N LEU A 175 -1.08 -1.41 -7.12
CA LEU A 175 0.17 -2.07 -7.49
C LEU A 175 0.45 -3.22 -6.54
N ILE A 176 0.53 -4.44 -7.04
CA ILE A 176 0.85 -5.62 -6.24
C ILE A 176 2.31 -5.98 -6.43
N LEU A 177 3.10 -5.77 -5.38
CA LEU A 177 4.52 -6.03 -5.36
C LEU A 177 4.79 -7.50 -5.06
N VAL A 178 5.48 -8.15 -6.00
CA VAL A 178 5.95 -9.54 -5.89
C VAL A 178 7.47 -9.55 -6.02
N GLN A 179 8.14 -10.52 -5.39
CA GLN A 179 9.59 -10.67 -5.49
C GLN A 179 9.99 -11.92 -6.30
N SER A 180 9.36 -13.04 -6.01
CA SER A 180 9.79 -14.38 -6.47
C SER A 180 8.66 -15.14 -7.16
N THR A 181 7.44 -15.03 -6.65
CA THR A 181 6.27 -15.77 -7.15
C THR A 181 5.00 -14.95 -6.98
N ILE A 182 4.03 -15.20 -7.87
CA ILE A 182 2.69 -14.60 -7.80
C ILE A 182 1.88 -15.18 -6.64
N LYS A 183 2.15 -16.44 -6.26
CA LYS A 183 1.39 -17.16 -5.25
C LYS A 183 1.37 -16.49 -3.88
N GLU A 184 2.42 -15.74 -3.54
CA GLU A 184 2.52 -15.01 -2.27
C GLU A 184 1.43 -13.94 -2.10
N ASN A 185 0.79 -13.52 -3.19
CA ASN A 185 -0.26 -12.49 -3.17
C ASN A 185 -1.54 -12.97 -3.88
N SER A 186 -1.70 -14.27 -4.11
CA SER A 186 -2.80 -14.80 -4.92
C SER A 186 -4.17 -14.56 -4.28
N SER A 187 -4.27 -14.54 -2.94
CA SER A 187 -5.50 -14.22 -2.22
C SER A 187 -6.00 -12.80 -2.47
N ILE A 188 -5.14 -11.78 -2.38
CA ILE A 188 -5.55 -10.39 -2.64
C ILE A 188 -5.87 -10.20 -4.13
N MET A 189 -5.10 -10.82 -5.03
CA MET A 189 -5.36 -10.81 -6.47
C MET A 189 -6.74 -11.40 -6.80
N LYS A 190 -7.07 -12.58 -6.25
CA LYS A 190 -8.37 -13.23 -6.43
C LYS A 190 -9.52 -12.44 -5.80
N LEU A 191 -9.27 -11.78 -4.66
CA LEU A 191 -10.25 -10.87 -4.06
C LEU A 191 -10.56 -9.73 -5.03
N LEU A 192 -9.54 -9.05 -5.57
CA LEU A 192 -9.70 -7.95 -6.52
C LEU A 192 -10.42 -8.41 -7.81
N ASP A 193 -10.06 -9.57 -8.35
CA ASP A 193 -10.76 -10.19 -9.48
C ASP A 193 -12.24 -10.45 -9.19
N ALA A 194 -12.55 -10.97 -7.99
CA ALA A 194 -13.92 -11.29 -7.60
C ALA A 194 -14.80 -10.05 -7.40
N ILE A 195 -14.20 -8.88 -7.16
CA ILE A 195 -14.89 -7.59 -7.05
C ILE A 195 -14.67 -6.71 -8.29
N GLU A 196 -14.17 -7.28 -9.38
CA GLU A 196 -14.00 -6.65 -10.70
C GLU A 196 -13.10 -5.40 -10.68
N LEU A 197 -12.06 -5.41 -9.83
CA LEU A 197 -11.07 -4.32 -9.78
C LEU A 197 -9.79 -4.69 -10.52
N HIS A 198 -9.32 -3.76 -11.35
CA HIS A 198 -8.04 -3.88 -12.04
C HIS A 198 -6.86 -3.52 -11.13
N TYR A 199 -5.75 -4.22 -11.35
CA TYR A 199 -4.49 -4.02 -10.66
C TYR A 199 -3.30 -4.33 -11.57
N ASP A 200 -2.16 -3.75 -11.27
CA ASP A 200 -0.89 -3.97 -11.96
C ASP A 200 0.05 -4.77 -11.05
N ILE A 201 0.89 -5.62 -11.66
CA ILE A 201 1.87 -6.43 -10.93
C ILE A 201 3.24 -5.79 -11.10
N VAL A 202 3.94 -5.61 -9.99
CA VAL A 202 5.31 -5.08 -9.98
C VAL A 202 6.24 -6.14 -9.42
N VAL A 203 7.01 -6.78 -10.31
CA VAL A 203 8.04 -7.74 -9.95
C VAL A 203 9.29 -6.94 -9.56
N ASN A 204 9.53 -6.84 -8.26
CA ASN A 204 10.62 -6.03 -7.70
C ASN A 204 11.86 -6.88 -7.39
N LYS A 205 13.00 -6.22 -7.25
CA LYS A 205 14.32 -6.80 -6.96
C LYS A 205 14.88 -7.66 -8.09
N MET A 206 14.61 -7.29 -9.34
CA MET A 206 15.23 -7.91 -10.52
C MET A 206 16.76 -7.83 -10.51
N ASP A 207 17.34 -6.94 -9.69
CA ASP A 207 18.79 -6.87 -9.42
C ASP A 207 19.37 -8.09 -8.71
N ARG A 208 18.52 -8.96 -8.17
CA ARG A 208 18.94 -10.23 -7.54
C ARG A 208 18.87 -11.42 -8.47
N ILE A 209 18.37 -11.22 -9.69
CA ILE A 209 18.29 -12.26 -10.71
C ILE A 209 19.43 -12.02 -11.69
N GLU A 210 20.27 -13.04 -11.86
CA GLU A 210 21.38 -13.02 -12.81
C GLU A 210 20.85 -12.76 -14.22
N GLU A 211 21.60 -11.99 -15.02
CA GLU A 211 21.15 -11.49 -16.32
C GLU A 211 20.69 -12.61 -17.25
N GLU A 212 21.40 -13.74 -17.22
CA GLU A 212 21.13 -14.93 -18.02
C GLU A 212 19.80 -15.62 -17.64
N GLU A 213 19.38 -15.50 -16.38
CA GLU A 213 18.16 -16.15 -15.84
C GLU A 213 16.92 -15.25 -15.95
N ARG A 214 17.09 -13.95 -16.23
CA ARG A 214 15.97 -12.98 -16.21
C ARG A 214 14.86 -13.33 -17.19
N VAL A 215 15.20 -13.79 -18.39
CA VAL A 215 14.21 -14.14 -19.41
C VAL A 215 13.34 -15.30 -18.93
N GLU A 216 13.97 -16.36 -18.40
CA GLU A 216 13.28 -17.52 -17.86
C GLU A 216 12.41 -17.15 -16.65
N PHE A 217 12.94 -16.32 -15.76
CA PHE A 217 12.20 -15.82 -14.60
C PHE A 217 10.96 -15.00 -15.00
N CYS A 218 11.10 -14.08 -15.96
CA CYS A 218 9.97 -13.30 -16.50
C CYS A 218 8.91 -14.21 -17.12
N GLU A 219 9.31 -15.23 -17.88
CA GLU A 219 8.38 -16.22 -18.42
C GLU A 219 7.70 -17.04 -17.34
N GLN A 220 8.43 -17.46 -16.30
CA GLN A 220 7.87 -18.18 -15.16
C GLN A 220 6.76 -17.36 -14.51
N ILE A 221 7.00 -16.09 -14.22
CA ILE A 221 6.00 -15.19 -13.62
C ILE A 221 4.77 -15.09 -14.52
N ARG A 222 4.94 -14.88 -15.83
CA ARG A 222 3.80 -14.81 -16.77
C ARG A 222 3.01 -16.14 -16.85
N LYS A 223 3.71 -17.28 -16.80
CA LYS A 223 3.08 -18.62 -16.72
C LYS A 223 2.31 -18.79 -15.41
N GLU A 224 2.83 -18.29 -14.29
CA GLU A 224 2.14 -18.32 -13.00
C GLU A 224 0.85 -17.48 -13.02
N ILE A 225 0.89 -16.26 -13.55
CA ILE A 225 -0.30 -15.40 -13.73
C ILE A 225 -1.37 -16.16 -14.53
N SER A 226 -0.98 -16.72 -15.67
CA SER A 226 -1.88 -17.46 -16.57
C SER A 226 -2.45 -18.71 -15.90
N LYS A 227 -1.64 -19.44 -15.14
CA LYS A 227 -2.04 -20.67 -14.44
C LYS A 227 -3.02 -20.40 -13.30
N ILE A 228 -2.86 -19.31 -12.57
CA ILE A 228 -3.78 -18.91 -11.50
C ILE A 228 -5.12 -18.43 -12.11
N GLY A 229 -5.10 -17.95 -13.36
CA GLY A 229 -6.30 -17.52 -14.08
C GLY A 229 -6.75 -16.11 -13.68
N LEU A 230 -5.79 -15.25 -13.34
CA LEU A 230 -6.04 -13.88 -12.91
C LEU A 230 -6.58 -13.03 -14.07
N LYS A 231 -7.67 -12.29 -13.84
CA LYS A 231 -8.40 -11.55 -14.89
C LYS A 231 -8.26 -10.04 -14.79
N GLY A 232 -7.99 -9.52 -13.60
CA GLY A 232 -7.86 -8.08 -13.32
C GLY A 232 -6.48 -7.50 -13.62
N VAL A 233 -5.51 -8.33 -14.02
CA VAL A 233 -4.14 -7.89 -14.32
C VAL A 233 -4.12 -6.95 -15.52
N GLY A 234 -3.68 -5.71 -15.31
CA GLY A 234 -3.43 -4.72 -16.35
C GLY A 234 -2.04 -4.87 -16.96
N ARG A 235 -1.04 -4.31 -16.29
CA ARG A 235 0.38 -4.36 -16.68
C ARG A 235 1.21 -5.18 -15.70
N VAL A 236 2.35 -5.69 -16.20
CA VAL A 236 3.36 -6.38 -15.40
C VAL A 236 4.69 -5.70 -15.64
N PHE A 237 5.28 -5.13 -14.59
CA PHE A 237 6.56 -4.42 -14.64
C PHE A 237 7.65 -5.23 -13.94
N PHE A 238 8.82 -5.35 -14.56
CA PHE A 238 9.99 -6.05 -14.01
C PHE A 238 11.08 -5.04 -13.64
N VAL A 239 11.17 -4.70 -12.36
CA VAL A 239 11.93 -3.53 -11.90
C VAL A 239 12.89 -3.85 -10.76
N SER A 240 13.83 -2.93 -10.54
CA SER A 240 14.55 -2.82 -9.26
C SER A 240 14.34 -1.43 -8.68
N ALA A 241 13.61 -1.34 -7.56
CA ALA A 241 13.52 -0.09 -6.80
C ALA A 241 14.88 0.36 -6.24
N LYS A 242 15.85 -0.56 -6.11
CA LYS A 242 17.20 -0.26 -5.62
C LYS A 242 18.08 0.35 -6.72
N TYR A 243 17.93 -0.11 -7.96
CA TYR A 243 18.68 0.40 -9.10
C TYR A 243 17.76 0.81 -10.27
N PRO A 244 16.88 1.81 -10.10
CA PRO A 244 15.91 2.23 -11.12
C PRO A 244 16.48 2.42 -12.52
N ALA A 245 17.64 3.07 -12.63
CA ALA A 245 18.27 3.41 -13.90
C ALA A 245 18.76 2.21 -14.72
N GLN A 246 18.89 1.03 -14.10
CA GLN A 246 19.34 -0.19 -14.79
C GLN A 246 18.18 -0.98 -15.43
N PHE A 247 16.94 -0.66 -15.08
CA PHE A 247 15.75 -1.42 -15.50
C PHE A 247 14.79 -0.50 -16.28
N PRO A 248 14.67 -0.65 -17.61
CA PRO A 248 13.84 0.22 -18.45
C PRO A 248 12.37 0.28 -18.00
N ASP A 249 11.82 -0.85 -17.54
CA ASP A 249 10.45 -0.96 -17.00
C ASP A 249 10.20 0.02 -15.83
N TRP A 250 11.24 0.48 -15.12
CA TRP A 250 11.08 1.49 -14.08
C TRP A 250 10.52 2.78 -14.65
N LEU A 251 11.10 3.28 -15.74
CA LEU A 251 10.67 4.53 -16.35
C LEU A 251 9.29 4.37 -16.98
N GLU A 252 9.02 3.23 -17.63
CA GLU A 252 7.69 2.93 -18.15
C GLU A 252 6.64 2.93 -17.04
N MET A 253 6.94 2.27 -15.91
CA MET A 253 6.07 2.25 -14.74
C MET A 253 5.83 3.66 -14.23
N VAL A 254 6.88 4.45 -13.97
CA VAL A 254 6.73 5.83 -13.46
C VAL A 254 5.86 6.66 -14.39
N ASN A 255 6.13 6.67 -15.69
CA ASN A 255 5.32 7.40 -16.66
C ASN A 255 3.86 6.94 -16.63
N TYR A 256 3.61 5.63 -16.63
CA TYR A 256 2.25 5.09 -16.52
C TYR A 256 1.54 5.50 -15.21
N LEU A 257 2.28 5.61 -14.11
CA LEU A 257 1.72 6.04 -12.82
C LEU A 257 1.44 7.54 -12.79
N THR A 258 2.23 8.37 -13.48
CA THR A 258 2.10 9.84 -13.46
C THR A 258 1.27 10.41 -14.61
N ASP A 259 1.15 9.68 -15.72
CA ASP A 259 0.34 10.09 -16.86
C ASP A 259 -1.15 10.04 -16.45
N SER A 260 -1.74 11.23 -16.39
CA SER A 260 -3.15 11.48 -16.04
C SER A 260 -4.05 11.42 -17.25
#